data_AF-A0A175VQH9-F1
#
_entry.id   AF-A0A175VQH9-F1
#
_cell.length_a   1.000
_cell.length_b   1.000
_cell.length_c   1.000
_cell.angle_alpha   90.00
_cell.angle_beta   90.00
_cell.angle_gamma   90.00
#
_symmetry.space_group_name_H-M   'P 1'
#
loop_
_entity.id
_entity.type
_entity.pdbx_description
1 polymer ?
#
loop_
_entity_poly.entity_id
_entity_poly.type
_entity_poly.pdbx_seq_one_letter_code
_entity_poly.pdbx_strand_id
1 'polypeptide(L)'
;MLGDGSGKVYVLSAWHNDRPIIKIGHTTDPVSVRITDIKKNCSIRIEDVSIDNYPWTWYFYKHIESLAHAEAKYHRYNFECSCGVWHREYFELDRERGDSIVRRWIRFFDQNPYIVLKASKKSCLAELKPEWSDCLKRGPTTAEIGG
;
A
#
# COMPACT_ATOMS: atom_id res chain seq x y z
N MET A 1 22.56 -12.43 -1.67
CA MET A 1 21.90 -11.36 -2.45
C MET A 1 21.52 -10.27 -1.47
N LEU A 2 22.17 -9.11 -1.56
CA LEU A 2 22.10 -8.05 -0.57
C LEU A 2 20.78 -7.29 -0.72
N GLY A 3 19.98 -7.21 0.34
CA GLY A 3 18.78 -6.36 0.39
C GLY A 3 19.19 -4.90 0.22
N ASP A 4 18.80 -4.31 -0.89
CA ASP A 4 19.15 -2.93 -1.24
C ASP A 4 18.30 -1.89 -0.50
N GLY A 5 17.34 -2.30 0.33
CA GLY A 5 16.42 -1.38 1.01
C GLY A 5 15.17 -1.04 0.21
N SER A 6 15.00 -1.64 -0.97
CA SER A 6 13.75 -1.53 -1.72
C SER A 6 12.60 -2.20 -1.00
N GLY A 7 11.52 -1.45 -0.84
CA GLY A 7 10.23 -2.01 -0.51
C GLY A 7 9.30 -1.99 -1.72
N LYS A 8 8.28 -2.83 -1.64
CA LYS A 8 7.22 -2.97 -2.63
C LYS A 8 5.89 -2.76 -1.95
N VAL A 9 4.96 -2.13 -2.65
CA VAL A 9 3.54 -2.15 -2.28
C VAL A 9 2.88 -3.28 -3.06
N TYR A 10 1.89 -3.91 -2.46
CA TYR A 10 1.11 -4.96 -3.08
C TYR A 10 -0.35 -4.81 -2.71
N VAL A 11 -1.21 -5.36 -3.58
CA VAL A 11 -2.60 -5.65 -3.26
C VAL A 11 -2.71 -7.18 -3.17
N LEU A 12 -3.57 -7.72 -2.31
CA LEU A 12 -3.95 -9.15 -2.28
C LEU A 12 -5.46 -9.25 -2.23
N SER A 13 -6.05 -10.20 -2.93
CA SER A 13 -7.45 -10.58 -2.74
C SER A 13 -7.54 -11.55 -1.57
N ALA A 14 -8.55 -11.36 -0.72
CA ALA A 14 -8.72 -12.06 0.53
C ALA A 14 -10.21 -12.28 0.83
N TRP A 15 -10.50 -13.25 1.70
CA TRP A 15 -11.84 -13.54 2.18
C TRP A 15 -11.80 -13.67 3.69
N HIS A 16 -12.73 -12.98 4.34
CA HIS A 16 -12.98 -13.09 5.77
C HIS A 16 -14.46 -13.34 5.98
N ASN A 17 -14.82 -14.48 6.60
CA ASN A 17 -16.21 -14.92 6.80
C ASN A 17 -17.05 -14.85 5.50
N ASP A 18 -16.53 -15.47 4.43
CA ASP A 18 -17.12 -15.50 3.07
C ASP A 18 -17.32 -14.13 2.39
N ARG A 19 -16.86 -13.04 3.00
CA ARG A 19 -16.86 -11.71 2.41
C ARG A 19 -15.58 -11.47 1.61
N PRO A 20 -15.66 -11.13 0.31
CA PRO A 20 -14.50 -10.73 -0.47
C PRO A 20 -14.00 -9.36 -0.01
N ILE A 21 -12.69 -9.27 0.21
CA ILE A 21 -11.96 -8.08 0.63
C ILE A 21 -10.61 -8.05 -0.09
N ILE A 22 -9.93 -6.91 -0.05
CA ILE A 22 -8.53 -6.81 -0.46
C ILE A 22 -7.66 -6.40 0.72
N LYS A 23 -6.39 -6.78 0.69
CA LYS A 23 -5.33 -6.22 1.55
C LYS A 23 -4.46 -5.30 0.71
N ILE A 24 -4.25 -4.07 1.18
CA ILE A 24 -3.18 -3.21 0.66
C ILE A 24 -2.05 -3.23 1.68
N GLY A 25 -0.86 -3.64 1.25
CA GLY A 25 0.27 -3.82 2.15
C GLY A 25 1.60 -3.43 1.51
N HIS A 26 2.64 -3.33 2.33
CA HIS A 26 4.02 -3.24 1.86
C HIS A 26 4.92 -4.33 2.44
N THR A 27 6.09 -4.53 1.83
CA THR A 27 7.13 -5.47 2.29
C THR A 27 8.49 -5.12 1.69
N THR A 28 9.57 -5.42 2.42
CA THR A 28 10.95 -5.46 1.88
C THR A 28 11.34 -6.88 1.44
N ASP A 29 10.65 -7.89 1.98
CA ASP A 29 10.80 -9.30 1.58
C ASP A 29 9.90 -9.61 0.37
N PRO A 30 10.10 -10.74 -0.33
CA PRO A 30 9.18 -11.20 -1.35
C PRO A 30 7.73 -11.26 -0.82
N VAL A 31 6.76 -10.79 -1.60
CA VAL A 31 5.34 -10.79 -1.20
C VAL A 31 4.85 -12.22 -0.88
N SER A 32 5.42 -13.25 -1.50
CA SER A 32 5.14 -14.66 -1.17
C SER A 32 5.47 -15.04 0.29
N VAL A 33 6.53 -14.48 0.87
CA VAL A 33 6.83 -14.64 2.31
C VAL A 33 5.71 -14.03 3.13
N ARG A 34 5.24 -12.83 2.75
CA ARG A 34 4.16 -12.16 3.47
C ARG A 34 2.82 -12.89 3.35
N ILE A 35 2.51 -13.46 2.18
CA ILE A 35 1.35 -14.34 1.99
C ILE A 35 1.47 -15.56 2.91
N THR A 36 2.65 -16.18 3.00
CA THR A 36 2.88 -17.34 3.87
C THR A 36 2.65 -16.98 5.34
N ASP A 37 3.15 -15.83 5.79
CA ASP A 37 2.91 -15.35 7.15
C ASP A 37 1.44 -15.06 7.43
N ILE A 38 0.72 -14.49 6.46
CA ILE A 38 -0.72 -14.27 6.59
C ILE A 38 -1.45 -15.61 6.66
N LYS A 39 -1.18 -16.57 5.75
CA LYS A 39 -1.83 -17.89 5.78
C LYS A 39 -1.53 -18.66 7.08
N LYS A 40 -0.35 -18.46 7.68
CA LYS A 40 0.06 -19.14 8.92
C LYS A 40 -0.59 -18.56 10.18
N ASN A 41 -0.66 -17.25 10.29
CA ASN A 41 -1.10 -16.57 11.52
C ASN A 41 -2.55 -16.06 11.42
N CYS A 42 -3.02 -15.85 10.19
CA CYS A 42 -4.29 -15.32 9.75
C CYS A 42 -5.46 -16.32 9.73
N SER A 43 -6.63 -16.08 10.34
CA SER A 43 -7.87 -16.79 9.95
C SER A 43 -8.49 -16.22 8.66
N ILE A 44 -7.67 -15.83 7.70
CA ILE A 44 -8.07 -15.15 6.46
C ILE A 44 -7.67 -16.02 5.29
N ARG A 45 -8.61 -16.28 4.40
CA ARG A 45 -8.33 -17.01 3.16
C ARG A 45 -7.75 -16.03 2.16
N ILE A 46 -6.50 -16.24 1.76
CA ILE A 46 -5.85 -15.52 0.65
C ILE A 46 -5.91 -16.43 -0.57
N GLU A 47 -6.58 -15.98 -1.64
CA GLU A 47 -6.44 -16.66 -2.94
C GLU A 47 -5.10 -16.27 -3.57
N ASP A 48 -4.47 -17.18 -4.33
CA ASP A 48 -3.17 -16.90 -4.94
C ASP A 48 -3.36 -15.83 -6.02
N VAL A 49 -2.99 -14.60 -5.67
CA VAL A 49 -3.21 -13.43 -6.52
C VAL A 49 -1.92 -13.06 -7.24
N SER A 50 -2.08 -12.69 -8.52
CA SER A 50 -1.12 -11.88 -9.27
C SER A 50 -0.49 -10.85 -8.35
N ILE A 51 0.76 -11.11 -7.97
CA ILE A 51 1.54 -10.16 -7.20
C ILE A 51 1.94 -9.08 -8.21
N ASP A 52 1.14 -8.03 -8.27
CA ASP A 52 1.56 -6.78 -8.90
C ASP A 52 2.64 -6.20 -7.99
N ASN A 53 3.86 -6.66 -8.26
CA ASN A 53 5.07 -6.12 -7.68
C ASN A 53 5.28 -4.78 -8.36
N TYR A 54 4.76 -3.71 -7.75
CA TYR A 54 5.05 -2.38 -8.22
C TYR A 54 6.54 -2.08 -8.03
N PRO A 55 7.30 -1.86 -9.13
CA PRO A 55 8.74 -1.74 -9.05
C PRO A 55 9.18 -0.47 -8.27
N TRP A 56 10.14 -0.67 -7.38
CA TRP A 56 11.18 0.28 -6.95
C TRP A 56 10.77 1.68 -6.46
N THR A 57 10.02 1.75 -5.35
CA THR A 57 10.03 2.98 -4.53
C THR A 57 10.97 2.77 -3.34
N TRP A 58 12.24 3.12 -3.54
CA TRP A 58 13.33 2.75 -2.63
C TRP A 58 13.12 3.22 -1.19
N TYR A 59 12.32 4.26 -0.97
CA TYR A 59 12.03 4.77 0.37
C TYR A 59 10.56 5.10 0.64
N PHE A 60 9.73 5.21 -0.40
CA PHE A 60 8.38 5.74 -0.28
C PHE A 60 7.28 4.67 -0.26
N TYR A 61 7.60 3.38 -0.33
CA TYR A 61 6.60 2.30 -0.27
C TYR A 61 5.66 2.43 0.95
N LYS A 62 6.17 2.84 2.12
CA LYS A 62 5.34 3.11 3.30
C LYS A 62 4.41 4.30 3.12
N HIS A 63 4.87 5.34 2.42
CA HIS A 63 4.06 6.53 2.14
C HIS A 63 2.98 6.22 1.10
N ILE A 64 3.31 5.46 0.06
CA ILE A 64 2.35 4.97 -0.93
C ILE A 64 1.25 4.15 -0.26
N GLU A 65 1.63 3.17 0.57
CA GLU A 65 0.65 2.38 1.32
C GLU A 65 -0.23 3.28 2.20
N SER A 66 0.37 4.22 2.94
CA SER A 66 -0.37 5.14 3.80
C SER A 66 -1.36 6.02 3.03
N LEU A 67 -0.98 6.52 1.84
CA LEU A 67 -1.85 7.33 0.99
C LEU A 67 -2.96 6.48 0.37
N ALA A 68 -2.64 5.26 -0.07
CA ALA A 68 -3.63 4.29 -0.54
C ALA A 68 -4.64 3.92 0.55
N HIS A 69 -4.18 3.72 1.79
CA HIS A 69 -5.05 3.48 2.95
C HIS A 69 -5.93 4.69 3.30
N ALA A 70 -5.44 5.91 3.04
CA ALA A 70 -6.20 7.14 3.24
C ALA A 70 -7.30 7.30 2.18
N GLU A 71 -6.99 7.05 0.90
CA GLU A 71 -7.98 7.04 -0.20
C GLU A 71 -9.04 5.96 0.01
N ALA A 72 -8.62 4.75 0.40
CA ALA A 72 -9.52 3.62 0.65
C ALA A 72 -10.21 3.66 2.03
N LYS A 73 -10.02 4.72 2.84
CA LYS A 73 -10.49 4.80 4.24
C LYS A 73 -11.98 4.49 4.39
N TYR A 74 -12.82 4.95 3.46
CA TYR A 74 -14.27 4.74 3.50
C TYR A 74 -14.71 3.30 3.18
N HIS A 75 -13.79 2.49 2.64
CA HIS A 75 -14.01 1.08 2.35
C HIS A 75 -13.30 0.17 3.36
N ARG A 76 -12.75 0.72 4.45
CA ARG A 76 -11.94 -0.06 5.39
C ARG A 76 -12.78 -1.16 6.07
N TYR A 77 -12.29 -2.39 5.98
CA TYR A 77 -12.85 -3.56 6.64
C TYR A 77 -12.02 -3.89 7.89
N ASN A 78 -12.53 -3.47 9.04
CA ASN A 78 -11.88 -3.67 10.33
C ASN A 78 -12.43 -4.93 11.00
N PHE A 79 -11.54 -5.79 11.51
CA PHE A 79 -11.93 -6.95 12.30
C PHE A 79 -10.83 -7.35 13.27
N GLU A 80 -11.25 -7.98 14.36
CA GLU A 80 -10.37 -8.68 15.27
C GLU A 80 -10.06 -10.06 14.68
N CYS A 81 -8.78 -10.37 14.57
CA CYS A 81 -8.32 -11.63 13.99
C CYS A 81 -7.78 -12.56 15.07
N SER A 82 -7.81 -13.86 14.78
CA SER A 82 -7.25 -14.92 15.65
C SER A 82 -5.78 -14.72 16.00
N CYS A 83 -5.03 -13.93 15.21
CA CYS A 83 -3.66 -13.53 15.53
C CYS A 83 -3.56 -12.52 16.69
N GLY A 84 -4.69 -12.05 17.25
CA GLY A 84 -4.76 -11.05 18.32
C GLY A 84 -4.58 -9.61 17.84
N VAL A 85 -4.54 -9.38 16.52
CA VAL A 85 -4.37 -8.05 15.93
C VAL A 85 -5.68 -7.54 15.34
N TRP A 86 -5.94 -6.26 15.55
CA TRP A 86 -7.00 -5.53 14.86
C TRP A 86 -6.50 -5.05 13.49
N HIS A 87 -6.86 -5.75 12.41
CA HIS A 87 -6.38 -5.41 11.09
C HIS A 87 -7.10 -4.18 10.53
N ARG A 88 -6.33 -3.24 9.95
CA ARG A 88 -6.81 -1.98 9.34
C ARG A 88 -6.41 -1.81 7.87
N GLU A 89 -5.62 -2.75 7.40
CA GLU A 89 -5.08 -2.89 6.05
C GLU A 89 -6.02 -3.58 5.05
N TYR A 90 -7.21 -4.00 5.49
CA TYR A 90 -8.19 -4.68 4.64
C TYR A 90 -9.31 -3.72 4.24
N PHE A 91 -9.84 -3.92 3.02
CA PHE A 91 -10.84 -3.04 2.42
C PHE A 91 -11.90 -3.84 1.67
N GLU A 92 -13.15 -3.42 1.76
CA GLU A 92 -14.29 -3.90 0.96
C GLU A 92 -14.26 -3.28 -0.44
N LEU A 93 -13.30 -3.73 -1.24
CA LEU A 93 -13.09 -3.34 -2.63
C LEU A 93 -12.80 -4.60 -3.46
N ASP A 94 -13.09 -4.55 -4.76
CA ASP A 94 -12.52 -5.51 -5.68
C ASP A 94 -11.02 -5.24 -5.92
N ARG A 95 -10.35 -6.22 -6.54
CA ARG A 95 -8.93 -6.17 -6.82
C ARG A 95 -8.55 -5.01 -7.75
N GLU A 96 -9.32 -4.80 -8.81
CA GLU A 96 -9.05 -3.80 -9.85
C GLU A 96 -9.04 -2.38 -9.27
N ARG A 97 -9.99 -2.09 -8.38
CA ARG A 97 -10.06 -0.82 -7.67
C ARG A 97 -8.91 -0.66 -6.68
N GLY A 98 -8.53 -1.72 -5.98
CA GLY A 98 -7.33 -1.74 -5.14
C GLY A 98 -6.05 -1.41 -5.91
N ASP A 99 -5.84 -2.07 -7.06
CA ASP A 99 -4.69 -1.82 -7.93
C ASP A 99 -4.69 -0.40 -8.48
N SER A 100 -5.86 0.10 -8.89
CA SER A 100 -6.01 1.47 -9.41
C SER A 100 -5.60 2.52 -8.38
N ILE A 101 -5.98 2.34 -7.10
CA ILE A 101 -5.57 3.22 -6.00
C ILE A 101 -4.06 3.19 -5.82
N VAL A 102 -3.46 1.99 -5.73
CA VAL A 102 -2.01 1.86 -5.53
C VAL A 102 -1.22 2.46 -6.71
N ARG A 103 -1.64 2.18 -7.96
CA ARG A 103 -1.04 2.73 -9.18
C ARG A 103 -1.12 4.24 -9.23
N ARG A 104 -2.24 4.82 -8.81
CA ARG A 104 -2.42 6.27 -8.72
C ARG A 104 -1.37 6.88 -7.79
N TRP A 105 -1.21 6.34 -6.59
CA TRP A 105 -0.20 6.86 -5.67
C TRP A 105 1.23 6.62 -6.16
N ILE A 106 1.52 5.51 -6.82
CA ILE A 106 2.83 5.30 -7.45
C ILE A 106 3.10 6.39 -8.50
N ARG A 107 2.14 6.66 -9.40
CA ARG A 107 2.26 7.72 -10.41
C ARG A 107 2.44 9.09 -9.78
N PHE A 108 1.77 9.37 -8.66
CA PHE A 108 2.03 10.56 -7.88
C PHE A 108 3.50 10.64 -7.41
N PHE A 109 4.08 9.55 -6.91
CA PHE A 109 5.50 9.52 -6.54
C PHE A 109 6.46 9.63 -7.74
N ASP A 110 6.07 9.15 -8.92
CA ASP A 110 6.84 9.32 -10.15
C ASP A 110 6.97 10.80 -10.55
N GLN A 111 6.03 11.65 -10.12
CA GLN A 111 6.10 13.10 -10.28
C GLN A 111 7.07 13.78 -9.30
N ASN A 112 7.79 13.01 -8.49
CA ASN A 112 8.72 13.46 -7.45
C ASN A 112 8.10 14.55 -6.54
N PRO A 113 7.04 14.23 -5.79
CA PRO A 113 6.27 15.23 -5.05
C PRO A 113 6.95 15.69 -3.76
N TYR A 114 8.06 15.05 -3.37
CA TYR A 114 8.77 15.36 -2.14
C TYR A 114 10.17 15.93 -2.40
N ILE A 115 10.61 16.80 -1.50
CA ILE A 115 11.99 17.23 -1.33
C ILE A 115 12.62 16.33 -0.28
N VAL A 116 13.58 15.49 -0.68
CA VAL A 116 14.30 14.62 0.26
C VAL A 116 15.26 15.48 1.10
N LEU A 117 14.96 15.62 2.38
CA LEU A 117 15.80 16.34 3.35
C LEU A 117 16.98 15.49 3.83
N LYS A 118 16.73 14.19 4.03
CA LYS A 118 17.74 13.23 4.47
C LYS A 118 17.34 11.82 4.06
N ALA A 119 18.20 11.14 3.33
CA ALA A 119 18.02 9.72 3.04
C ALA A 119 19.16 8.89 3.66
N SER A 120 18.81 7.73 4.18
CA SER A 120 19.72 6.68 4.61
C SER A 120 19.16 5.35 4.12
N LYS A 121 19.97 4.28 4.20
CA LYS A 121 19.50 2.92 3.89
C LYS A 121 18.25 2.49 4.69
N LYS A 122 17.94 3.15 5.81
CA LYS A 122 16.84 2.77 6.72
C LYS A 122 15.67 3.75 6.73
N SER A 123 15.87 4.98 6.27
CA SER A 123 14.87 6.04 6.40
C SER A 123 15.07 7.15 5.38
N CYS A 124 13.96 7.73 4.91
CA CYS A 124 13.94 8.96 4.14
C CYS A 124 13.06 9.96 4.88
N LEU A 125 13.68 11.06 5.31
CA LEU A 125 12.98 12.27 5.73
C LEU A 125 12.79 13.12 4.48
N ALA A 126 11.53 13.43 4.17
CA ALA A 126 11.19 14.24 3.02
C ALA A 126 10.01 15.15 3.34
N GLU A 127 10.00 16.33 2.73
CA GLU A 127 8.90 17.29 2.82
C GLU A 127 8.13 17.32 1.52
N LEU A 128 6.81 17.44 1.59
CA LEU A 128 5.99 17.54 0.41
C LEU A 128 6.21 18.92 -0.23
N LYS A 129 6.47 18.97 -1.54
CA LYS A 129 6.62 20.25 -2.24
C LYS A 129 5.33 21.08 -2.08
N PRO A 130 5.40 22.42 -1.96
CA PRO A 130 4.24 23.26 -1.67
C PRO A 130 3.04 23.03 -2.60
N GLU A 131 3.29 22.86 -3.90
CA GLU A 131 2.26 22.61 -4.91
C GLU A 131 1.42 21.35 -4.62
N TRP A 132 2.05 20.32 -4.03
CA TRP A 132 1.37 19.08 -3.65
C TRP A 132 0.73 19.17 -2.27
N SER A 133 1.27 19.97 -1.36
CA SER A 133 0.67 20.21 -0.04
C SER A 133 -0.74 20.76 -0.16
N ASP A 134 -0.92 21.75 -1.04
CA ASP A 134 -2.24 22.33 -1.28
C ASP A 134 -3.14 21.38 -2.07
N CYS A 135 -2.58 20.64 -3.04
CA CYS A 135 -3.29 19.60 -3.80
C CYS A 135 -3.87 18.49 -2.91
N LEU A 136 -3.09 17.98 -1.95
CA LEU A 136 -3.54 16.91 -1.06
C LEU A 136 -4.58 17.38 -0.04
N LYS A 137 -4.47 18.61 0.47
CA LYS A 137 -5.43 19.17 1.42
C LYS A 137 -6.83 19.32 0.85
N ARG A 138 -6.95 19.70 -0.43
CA ARG A 138 -8.24 19.89 -1.10
C ARG A 138 -8.88 18.60 -1.63
N GLY A 139 -8.14 17.48 -1.59
CA GLY A 139 -8.49 16.27 -2.32
C GLY A 139 -8.03 16.36 -3.77
N PRO A 140 -6.94 15.66 -4.15
CA PRO A 140 -6.46 15.68 -5.52
C PRO A 140 -7.48 15.00 -6.44
N THR A 141 -7.64 15.53 -7.65
CA THR A 141 -8.38 14.84 -8.70
C THR A 141 -7.54 13.69 -9.26
N THR A 142 -8.22 12.68 -9.82
CA THR A 142 -7.56 11.58 -10.57
C THR A 142 -6.53 12.11 -11.58
N ALA A 143 -6.82 13.22 -12.26
CA ALA A 143 -5.93 13.82 -13.24
C ALA A 143 -4.61 14.33 -12.64
N GLU A 144 -4.65 14.84 -11.40
CA GLU A 144 -3.50 15.47 -10.76
C GLU A 144 -2.52 14.45 -10.17
N ILE A 145 -3.04 13.37 -9.58
CA ILE A 145 -2.21 12.30 -9.00
C ILE A 145 -1.91 11.16 -9.98
N GLY A 146 -2.28 11.32 -11.25
CA GLY A 146 -1.95 10.38 -12.32
C GLY A 146 -3.15 9.52 -12.74
N GLY A 147 -3.80 9.98 -13.81
CA GLY A 147 -4.77 9.22 -14.61
C GLY A 147 -4.21 7.89 -15.08
#